data_AF-A0A916I4P5-F1
#
_entry.id   AF-A0A916I4P5-F1
#
_cell.length_a   1.000
_cell.length_b   1.000
_cell.length_c   1.000
_cell.angle_alpha   90.00
_cell.angle_beta   90.00
_cell.angle_gamma   90.00
#
_symmetry.space_group_name_H-M   'P 1'
#
loop_
_entity.id
_entity.type
_entity.pdbx_description
1 polymer ?
#
loop_
_entity_poly.entity_id
_entity_poly.type
_entity_poly.pdbx_seq_one_letter_code
_entity_poly.pdbx_strand_id
1 'polypeptide(L)'
;MSDYERATRGCSVSQLQPELRQAIQNYFQEQNLGDPGTEAVLCCETISTRKSSGWLDSLLSGNVDATIHMGMLLTAGLLIWVRKGDRSDIVLTAADLKEIQVKIHASFFDKDNGLEITGFVRDAQSRIHGYVGMGAEPAAQKFCEEVEKAVAKVKPPAEKGFARWLRG
;
A
#
# COMPACT_ATOMS: atom_id res chain seq x y z
N MET A 1 -3.04 19.12 1.90
CA MET A 1 -2.74 18.83 3.31
C MET A 1 -3.54 17.62 3.72
N SER A 2 -2.88 16.48 3.89
CA SER A 2 -3.49 15.29 4.47
C SER A 2 -4.06 15.58 5.85
N ASP A 3 -5.29 15.10 6.10
CA ASP A 3 -5.97 15.12 7.42
C ASP A 3 -5.29 14.20 8.45
N TYR A 4 -4.29 13.44 8.03
CA TYR A 4 -3.53 12.52 8.87
C TYR A 4 -2.05 12.93 8.93
N GLU A 5 -1.46 12.74 10.11
CA GLU A 5 -0.02 12.59 10.30
C GLU A 5 0.32 11.12 10.14
N ARG A 6 1.36 10.82 9.36
CA ARG A 6 1.76 9.45 9.06
C ARG A 6 3.21 9.23 9.45
N ALA A 7 3.46 8.07 10.04
CA ALA A 7 4.81 7.58 10.30
C ALA A 7 4.95 6.18 9.72
N THR A 8 5.95 6.00 8.85
CA THR A 8 6.23 4.72 8.19
C THR A 8 7.60 4.19 8.58
N ARG A 9 7.65 2.90 8.94
CA ARG A 9 8.90 2.20 9.25
C ARG A 9 9.03 0.94 8.39
N GLY A 10 10.25 0.62 7.98
CA GLY A 10 10.56 -0.69 7.42
C GLY A 10 10.57 -1.75 8.53
N CYS A 11 10.12 -2.96 8.23
CA CYS A 11 10.07 -4.05 9.21
C CYS A 11 10.10 -5.42 8.53
N SER A 12 10.30 -6.49 9.30
CA SER A 12 9.96 -7.85 8.89
C SER A 12 8.47 -8.14 9.16
N VAL A 13 7.93 -9.19 8.54
CA VAL A 13 6.54 -9.63 8.80
C VAL A 13 6.31 -9.95 10.29
N SER A 14 7.32 -10.52 10.97
CA SER A 14 7.24 -10.83 12.40
C SER A 14 7.15 -9.60 13.29
N GLN A 15 7.61 -8.44 12.80
CA GLN A 15 7.61 -7.16 13.52
C GLN A 15 6.34 -6.32 13.29
N LEU A 16 5.43 -6.74 12.40
CA LEU A 16 4.13 -6.08 12.24
C LEU A 16 3.30 -6.17 13.52
N GLN A 17 2.37 -5.24 13.71
CA GLN A 17 1.36 -5.34 14.74
C GLN A 17 0.66 -6.72 14.68
N PRO A 18 0.44 -7.39 15.83
CA PRO A 18 0.01 -8.79 15.85
C PRO A 18 -1.22 -9.10 15.00
N GLU A 19 -2.22 -8.22 14.99
CA GLU A 19 -3.45 -8.40 14.23
C GLU A 19 -3.23 -8.30 12.71
N LEU A 20 -2.38 -7.36 12.29
CA LEU A 20 -1.99 -7.21 10.88
C LEU A 20 -1.21 -8.44 10.41
N ARG A 21 -0.26 -8.89 11.23
CA ARG A 21 0.51 -10.11 10.99
C ARG A 21 -0.40 -11.33 10.86
N GLN A 22 -1.36 -11.49 11.77
CA GLN A 22 -2.28 -12.62 11.76
C GLN A 22 -3.14 -12.64 10.49
N ALA A 23 -3.67 -11.48 10.05
CA ALA A 23 -4.44 -11.41 8.81
C ALA A 23 -3.60 -11.79 7.58
N ILE A 24 -2.34 -11.35 7.52
CA ILE A 24 -1.43 -11.76 6.45
C ILE A 24 -1.16 -13.27 6.50
N GLN A 25 -0.91 -13.84 7.69
CA GLN A 25 -0.68 -15.28 7.85
C GLN A 25 -1.90 -16.10 7.40
N ASN A 26 -3.10 -15.70 7.82
CA ASN A 26 -4.34 -16.36 7.40
C ASN A 26 -4.50 -16.30 5.88
N TYR A 27 -4.29 -15.13 5.28
CA TYR A 27 -4.36 -14.97 3.83
C TYR A 27 -3.36 -15.88 3.09
N PHE A 28 -2.10 -15.94 3.54
CA PHE A 28 -1.11 -16.83 2.94
C PHE A 28 -1.49 -18.30 3.05
N GLN A 29 -2.04 -18.70 4.19
CA GLN A 29 -2.52 -20.06 4.41
C GLN A 29 -3.72 -20.40 3.50
N GLU A 30 -4.74 -19.54 3.47
CA GLU A 30 -5.95 -19.73 2.66
C GLU A 30 -5.64 -19.81 1.16
N GLN A 31 -4.66 -19.02 0.71
CA GLN A 31 -4.25 -18.93 -0.69
C GLN A 31 -3.09 -19.89 -1.05
N ASN A 32 -2.61 -20.70 -0.10
CA ASN A 32 -1.46 -21.61 -0.26
C ASN A 32 -0.20 -20.91 -0.81
N LEU A 33 0.11 -19.72 -0.28
CA LEU A 33 1.21 -18.87 -0.76
C LEU A 33 2.55 -19.14 -0.05
N GLY A 34 2.62 -20.08 0.88
CA GLY A 34 3.83 -20.39 1.65
C GLY A 34 3.95 -19.57 2.95
N ASP A 35 5.18 -19.40 3.45
CA ASP A 35 5.45 -18.63 4.67
C ASP A 35 5.70 -17.14 4.34
N PRO A 36 4.91 -16.21 4.89
CA PRO A 36 5.03 -14.80 4.54
C PRO A 36 6.38 -14.19 4.97
N GLY A 37 7.06 -14.74 6.00
CA GLY A 37 8.39 -14.28 6.39
C GLY A 37 9.48 -14.58 5.36
N THR A 38 9.33 -15.68 4.62
CA THR A 38 10.25 -16.09 3.55
C THR A 38 9.90 -15.53 2.17
N GLU A 39 8.62 -15.36 1.89
CA GLU A 39 8.12 -14.89 0.59
C GLU A 39 8.15 -13.36 0.45
N ALA A 40 8.25 -12.65 1.57
CA ALA A 40 8.34 -11.20 1.60
C ALA A 40 9.68 -10.71 1.05
N VAL A 41 9.61 -9.90 -0.01
CA VAL A 41 10.75 -9.14 -0.53
C VAL A 41 10.95 -7.87 0.30
N LEU A 42 9.85 -7.19 0.65
CA LEU A 42 9.88 -5.97 1.43
C LEU A 42 8.62 -5.83 2.27
N CYS A 43 8.77 -5.28 3.47
CA CYS A 43 7.65 -5.01 4.36
C CYS A 43 7.84 -3.65 5.06
N CYS A 44 6.74 -2.93 5.23
CA CYS A 44 6.69 -1.73 6.05
C CYS A 44 5.37 -1.64 6.80
N GLU A 45 5.37 -0.85 7.85
CA GLU A 45 4.20 -0.52 8.66
C GLU A 45 4.05 1.00 8.72
N THR A 46 2.83 1.46 8.52
CA THR A 46 2.45 2.87 8.62
C THR A 46 1.40 3.03 9.70
N ILE A 47 1.61 4.00 10.58
CA ILE A 47 0.58 4.48 11.52
C ILE A 47 0.11 5.82 11.00
N SER A 48 -1.21 5.96 10.79
CA SER A 48 -1.84 7.23 10.41
C SER A 48 -2.70 7.71 11.56
N THR A 49 -2.41 8.90 12.10
CA THR A 49 -3.17 9.54 13.17
C THR A 49 -3.85 10.79 12.63
N ARG A 50 -5.16 10.90 12.80
CA ARG A 50 -5.92 12.06 12.32
C ARG A 50 -5.47 13.32 13.08
N LYS A 51 -5.21 14.40 12.35
CA LYS A 51 -4.97 15.72 12.92
C LYS A 51 -6.27 16.21 13.53
N SER A 52 -6.31 16.39 14.85
CA SER A 52 -7.45 17.04 15.49
C SER A 52 -7.44 18.52 15.11
N SER A 53 -8.47 18.99 14.40
CA SER A 53 -8.56 20.41 14.00
C SER A 53 -9.30 21.29 15.01
N GLY A 54 -9.66 20.75 16.19
CA GLY A 54 -10.25 21.50 17.30
C GLY A 54 -11.37 20.75 18.05
N TRP A 55 -11.93 21.39 19.07
CA TRP A 55 -12.98 20.83 19.95
C TRP A 55 -14.31 20.55 19.24
N LEU A 56 -14.57 21.19 18.08
CA LEU A 56 -15.75 20.93 17.24
C LEU A 56 -15.58 19.68 16.38
N ASP A 57 -14.33 19.30 16.06
CA ASP A 57 -14.03 18.17 15.19
C ASP A 57 -14.44 16.85 15.88
N SER A 58 -14.26 16.73 17.20
CA SER A 58 -14.74 15.58 17.99
C SER A 58 -16.26 15.42 18.03
N LEU A 59 -17.02 16.50 17.77
CA LEU A 59 -18.48 16.47 17.79
C LEU A 59 -19.06 16.06 16.42
N LEU A 60 -18.32 16.34 15.34
CA LEU A 60 -18.72 16.06 13.95
C LEU A 60 -18.03 14.82 13.36
N SER A 61 -16.94 14.34 13.97
CA SER A 61 -16.09 13.28 13.42
C SER A 61 -16.72 11.88 13.39
N GLY A 62 -17.92 11.70 13.94
CA GLY A 62 -18.68 10.46 13.84
C GLY A 62 -17.88 9.19 14.20
N ASN A 63 -18.15 8.11 13.47
CA ASN A 63 -17.54 6.78 13.64
C ASN A 63 -16.27 6.59 12.80
N VAL A 64 -15.52 7.66 12.51
CA VAL A 64 -14.26 7.61 11.74
C VAL A 64 -13.11 7.22 12.67
N ASP A 65 -12.20 6.39 12.16
CA ASP A 65 -11.01 5.98 12.90
C ASP A 65 -10.09 7.17 13.23
N ALA A 66 -9.68 7.30 14.49
CA ALA A 66 -8.70 8.32 14.89
C ALA A 66 -7.28 7.86 14.55
N THR A 67 -7.03 6.55 14.64
CA THR A 67 -5.75 5.93 14.31
C THR A 67 -5.97 4.75 13.39
N ILE A 68 -5.20 4.69 12.30
CA ILE A 68 -5.20 3.57 11.36
C ILE A 68 -3.80 2.98 11.33
N HIS A 69 -3.71 1.69 11.65
CA HIS A 69 -2.51 0.90 11.47
C HIS A 69 -2.58 0.19 10.13
N MET A 70 -1.49 0.25 9.36
CA MET A 70 -1.41 -0.37 8.06
C MET A 70 -0.10 -1.13 7.90
N GLY A 71 -0.19 -2.40 7.50
CA GLY A 71 0.95 -3.22 7.11
C GLY A 71 0.95 -3.37 5.60
N MET A 72 2.11 -3.23 4.96
CA MET A 72 2.29 -3.46 3.54
C MET A 72 3.37 -4.49 3.30
N LEU A 73 3.13 -5.36 2.33
CA LEU A 73 3.99 -6.49 1.99
C LEU A 73 4.12 -6.58 0.47
N LEU A 74 5.35 -6.57 -0.01
CA LEU A 74 5.70 -6.87 -1.40
C LEU A 74 6.30 -8.27 -1.47
N THR A 75 5.76 -9.11 -2.35
CA THR A 75 6.33 -10.42 -2.70
C THR A 75 6.81 -10.42 -4.16
N ALA A 76 7.27 -11.57 -4.67
CA ALA A 76 7.67 -11.70 -6.07
C ALA A 76 6.53 -11.44 -7.07
N GLY A 77 5.26 -11.59 -6.67
CA GLY A 77 4.11 -11.48 -7.56
C GLY A 77 2.91 -10.74 -6.99
N LEU A 78 2.93 -10.35 -5.71
CA LEU A 78 1.80 -9.69 -5.05
C LEU A 78 2.24 -8.41 -4.36
N LEU A 79 1.36 -7.42 -4.38
CA LEU A 79 1.32 -6.33 -3.42
C LEU A 79 0.16 -6.57 -2.48
N ILE A 80 0.42 -6.70 -1.19
CA ILE A 80 -0.58 -6.92 -0.14
C ILE A 80 -0.53 -5.75 0.82
N TRP A 81 -1.68 -5.22 1.19
CA TRP A 81 -1.80 -4.26 2.27
C TRP A 81 -2.97 -4.63 3.17
N VAL A 82 -2.77 -4.44 4.47
CA VAL A 82 -3.76 -4.70 5.50
C VAL A 82 -3.89 -3.46 6.35
N ARG A 83 -5.12 -3.06 6.66
CA ARG A 83 -5.40 -1.93 7.55
C ARG A 83 -6.31 -2.34 8.68
N LYS A 84 -6.13 -1.72 9.85
CA LYS A 84 -7.01 -1.82 11.01
C LYS A 84 -7.19 -0.42 11.59
N GLY A 85 -8.44 -0.02 11.79
CA GLY A 85 -8.79 1.19 12.51
C GLY A 85 -8.87 0.94 14.01
N ASP A 86 -8.89 2.00 14.82
CA ASP A 86 -9.24 1.88 16.23
C ASP A 86 -10.72 1.52 16.44
N ARG A 87 -11.57 1.73 15.43
CA ARG A 87 -13.01 1.38 15.43
C ARG A 87 -13.41 0.45 14.29
N SER A 88 -12.71 0.52 13.15
CA SER A 88 -12.96 -0.32 11.99
C SER A 88 -12.27 -1.68 12.09
N ASP A 89 -12.95 -2.69 11.54
CA ASP A 89 -12.40 -4.04 11.38
C ASP A 89 -11.17 -4.07 10.48
N ILE A 90 -10.44 -5.19 10.58
CA ILE A 90 -9.28 -5.47 9.74
C ILE A 90 -9.73 -5.70 8.29
N VAL A 91 -9.09 -4.99 7.35
CA VAL A 91 -9.33 -5.14 5.92
C VAL A 91 -8.00 -5.44 5.25
N LEU A 92 -7.90 -6.63 4.64
CA LEU A 92 -6.77 -7.04 3.82
C LEU A 92 -7.13 -6.90 2.35
N THR A 93 -6.19 -6.43 1.55
CA THR A 93 -6.32 -6.38 0.09
C THR A 93 -5.02 -6.86 -0.53
N ALA A 94 -5.14 -7.65 -1.60
CA ALA A 94 -4.01 -8.19 -2.33
C ALA A 94 -4.20 -7.94 -3.82
N ALA A 95 -3.12 -7.63 -4.51
CA ALA A 95 -3.12 -7.34 -5.93
C ALA A 95 -2.01 -8.11 -6.64
N ASP A 96 -2.31 -8.74 -7.77
CA ASP A 96 -1.28 -9.28 -8.64
C ASP A 96 -0.53 -8.12 -9.31
N LEU A 97 0.80 -8.12 -9.21
CA LEU A 97 1.64 -7.07 -9.78
C LEU A 97 1.43 -6.93 -11.31
N LYS A 98 1.00 -7.99 -12.00
CA LYS A 98 0.68 -7.96 -13.44
C LYS A 98 -0.63 -7.25 -13.75
N GLU A 99 -1.55 -7.23 -12.80
CA GLU A 99 -2.92 -6.69 -12.95
C GLU A 99 -3.05 -5.25 -12.46
N ILE A 100 -2.00 -4.68 -11.87
CA ILE A 100 -1.97 -3.31 -11.39
C ILE A 100 -1.00 -2.43 -12.17
N GLN A 101 -1.23 -1.13 -12.04
CA GLN A 101 -0.30 -0.06 -12.31
C GLN A 101 -0.12 0.70 -11.01
N VAL A 102 1.11 1.12 -10.76
CA VAL A 102 1.44 1.94 -9.60
C VAL A 102 2.09 3.22 -10.07
N LYS A 103 1.83 4.30 -9.33
CA LYS A 103 2.50 5.57 -9.50
C LYS A 103 2.89 6.10 -8.13
N ILE A 104 4.16 6.48 -7.99
CA ILE A 104 4.63 7.13 -6.78
C ILE A 104 4.01 8.52 -6.73
N HIS A 105 3.33 8.81 -5.65
CA HIS A 105 2.83 10.14 -5.34
C HIS A 105 3.73 10.74 -4.27
N ALA A 106 4.47 11.77 -4.64
CA ALA A 106 5.25 12.58 -3.71
C ALA A 106 4.73 14.02 -3.83
N SER A 107 3.99 14.48 -2.82
CA SER A 107 3.50 15.86 -2.79
C SER A 107 4.51 16.74 -2.05
N PHE A 108 5.02 17.76 -2.74
CA PHE A 108 5.90 18.76 -2.12
C PHE A 108 5.23 19.50 -0.96
N PHE A 109 3.90 19.63 -0.98
CA PHE A 109 3.13 20.36 0.03
C PHE A 109 2.80 19.52 1.26
N ASP A 110 2.57 18.22 1.07
CA ASP A 110 2.06 17.36 2.14
C ASP A 110 3.14 16.51 2.81
N LYS A 111 4.39 16.50 2.27
CA LYS A 111 5.57 15.74 2.72
C LYS A 111 5.38 14.22 2.80
N ASP A 112 4.16 13.73 2.67
CA ASP A 112 3.82 12.32 2.61
C ASP A 112 4.28 11.72 1.29
N ASN A 113 4.78 10.49 1.39
CA ASN A 113 4.93 9.60 0.26
C ASN A 113 3.65 8.79 0.09
N GLY A 114 3.44 8.20 -1.08
CA GLY A 114 2.39 7.23 -1.23
C GLY A 114 2.38 6.54 -2.59
N LEU A 115 1.50 5.55 -2.68
CA LEU A 115 1.28 4.80 -3.91
C LEU A 115 -0.14 5.01 -4.39
N GLU A 116 -0.28 5.55 -5.59
CA GLU A 116 -1.51 5.43 -6.37
C GLU A 116 -1.51 4.05 -7.03
N ILE A 117 -2.55 3.26 -6.77
CA ILE A 117 -2.71 1.89 -7.27
C ILE A 117 -3.95 1.87 -8.16
N THR A 118 -3.80 1.42 -9.40
CA THR A 118 -4.90 1.27 -10.35
C THR A 118 -4.87 -0.11 -10.98
N GLY A 119 -5.96 -0.87 -10.91
CA GLY A 119 -6.00 -2.21 -11.47
C GLY A 119 -7.04 -3.10 -10.82
N PHE A 120 -6.90 -4.41 -10.99
CA PHE A 120 -7.73 -5.39 -10.31
C PHE A 120 -7.02 -5.86 -9.04
N VAL A 121 -7.74 -5.83 -7.92
CA VAL A 121 -7.34 -6.52 -6.70
C VAL A 121 -8.07 -7.84 -6.64
N ARG A 122 -7.51 -8.82 -5.94
CA ARG A 122 -8.19 -10.09 -5.72
C ARG A 122 -9.54 -9.81 -5.05
N ASP A 123 -10.55 -10.55 -5.49
CA ASP A 123 -11.94 -10.48 -5.02
C ASP A 123 -12.73 -9.22 -5.41
N ALA A 124 -12.12 -8.25 -6.08
CA ALA A 124 -12.87 -7.12 -6.66
C ALA A 124 -13.48 -7.50 -8.02
N GLN A 125 -14.79 -7.28 -8.15
CA GLN A 125 -15.50 -7.42 -9.43
C GLN A 125 -15.23 -6.25 -10.39
N SER A 126 -14.57 -5.20 -9.91
CA SER A 126 -14.29 -3.99 -10.68
C SER A 126 -12.86 -3.52 -10.48
N ARG A 127 -12.38 -2.75 -11.47
CA ARG A 127 -11.09 -2.08 -11.41
C ARG A 127 -11.11 -1.04 -10.30
N ILE A 128 -10.16 -1.11 -9.39
CA ILE A 128 -9.97 -0.12 -8.34
C ILE A 128 -9.02 0.98 -8.81
N HIS A 129 -9.24 2.17 -8.27
CA HIS A 129 -8.27 3.25 -8.24
C HIS A 129 -8.21 3.73 -6.78
N GLY A 130 -7.05 3.57 -6.15
CA GLY A 130 -6.88 3.85 -4.73
C GLY A 130 -5.53 4.49 -4.44
N TYR A 131 -5.46 5.15 -3.29
CA TYR A 131 -4.24 5.77 -2.80
C TYR A 131 -3.88 5.19 -1.43
N VAL A 132 -2.62 4.79 -1.28
CA VAL A 132 -2.04 4.33 -0.02
C VAL A 132 -1.04 5.37 0.45
N GLY A 133 -1.46 6.20 1.40
CA GLY A 133 -0.62 7.23 2.01
C GLY A 133 0.36 6.65 3.03
N MET A 134 1.59 7.11 2.98
CA MET A 134 2.71 6.76 3.86
C MET A 134 3.36 8.03 4.41
N GLY A 135 4.17 7.88 5.44
CA GLY A 135 4.91 9.01 6.00
C GLY A 135 6.07 9.46 5.11
N ALA A 136 6.75 10.52 5.54
CA ALA A 136 7.86 11.14 4.84
C ALA A 136 9.18 10.34 4.96
N GLU A 137 9.20 9.27 5.74
CA GLU A 137 10.42 8.55 6.08
C GLU A 137 11.05 7.84 4.86
N PRO A 138 12.38 7.66 4.85
CA PRO A 138 13.08 6.94 3.78
C PRO A 138 12.55 5.52 3.54
N ALA A 139 12.00 4.88 4.57
CA ALA A 139 11.38 3.56 4.46
C ALA A 139 10.15 3.57 3.53
N ALA A 140 9.33 4.62 3.59
CA ALA A 140 8.17 4.78 2.72
C ALA A 140 8.60 4.96 1.25
N GLN A 141 9.55 5.87 1.02
CA GLN A 141 10.09 6.10 -0.32
C GLN A 141 10.68 4.82 -0.92
N LYS A 142 11.56 4.13 -0.16
CA LYS A 142 12.15 2.87 -0.59
C LYS A 142 11.09 1.83 -0.94
N PHE A 143 10.03 1.72 -0.13
CA PHE A 143 8.94 0.80 -0.41
C PHE A 143 8.22 1.16 -1.72
N CYS A 144 7.90 2.43 -1.93
CA CYS A 144 7.25 2.89 -3.16
C CYS A 144 8.09 2.59 -4.41
N GLU A 145 9.39 2.87 -4.36
CA GLU A 145 10.33 2.62 -5.46
C GLU A 145 10.46 1.12 -5.78
N GLU A 146 10.55 0.26 -4.77
CA GLU A 146 10.65 -1.18 -4.98
C GLU A 146 9.36 -1.78 -5.54
N VAL A 147 8.19 -1.28 -5.12
CA VAL A 147 6.90 -1.68 -5.72
C VAL A 147 6.83 -1.26 -7.18
N GLU A 148 7.21 -0.03 -7.53
CA GLU A 148 7.23 0.45 -8.90
C GLU A 148 8.17 -0.38 -9.79
N LYS A 149 9.38 -0.67 -9.31
CA LYS A 149 10.33 -1.55 -10.01
C LYS A 149 9.76 -2.95 -10.20
N ALA A 150 9.13 -3.53 -9.18
CA ALA A 150 8.55 -4.87 -9.25
C ALA A 150 7.42 -4.94 -10.28
N VAL A 151 6.52 -3.94 -10.31
CA VAL A 151 5.46 -3.83 -11.31
C VAL A 151 6.04 -3.65 -12.72
N ALA A 152 6.99 -2.74 -12.90
CA ALA A 152 7.63 -2.53 -14.21
C ALA A 152 8.35 -3.78 -14.73
N LYS A 153 8.90 -4.61 -13.83
CA LYS A 153 9.55 -5.87 -14.20
C LYS A 153 8.57 -6.91 -14.74
N VAL A 154 7.37 -7.03 -14.14
CA VAL A 154 6.36 -8.01 -14.59
C VAL A 154 5.47 -7.48 -15.71
N LYS A 155 5.40 -6.16 -15.88
CA LYS A 155 4.62 -5.46 -16.89
C LYS A 155 5.44 -4.31 -17.49
N PRO A 156 6.42 -4.64 -18.35
CA PRO A 156 7.24 -3.61 -18.98
C PRO A 156 6.33 -2.65 -19.77
N PRO A 157 6.63 -1.33 -19.73
CA PRO A 157 5.89 -0.37 -20.54
C PRO A 157 5.96 -0.80 -22.01
N ALA A 158 4.82 -0.81 -22.69
CA ALA A 158 4.79 -1.14 -24.12
C ALA A 158 5.81 -0.25 -24.84
N GLU A 159 6.72 -0.86 -25.61
CA GLU A 159 7.71 -0.12 -26.39
C GLU A 159 6.96 0.94 -27.21
N LYS A 160 7.22 2.22 -26.89
CA LYS A 160 6.69 3.32 -27.68
C LYS A 160 7.23 3.11 -29.09
N GLY A 161 6.34 2.78 -30.02
CA GLY A 161 6.67 2.43 -31.40
C GLY A 161 7.38 3.55 -32.14
N PHE A 162 8.67 3.73 -31.89
CA PHE A 162 9.52 4.74 -32.52
C PHE A 162 10.00 4.29 -33.92
N ALA A 163 9.63 3.09 -34.37
CA ALA A 163 10.20 2.46 -35.57
C ALA A 163 9.21 2.22 -36.72
N ARG A 164 8.14 3.03 -36.86
CA ARG A 164 7.26 2.97 -38.04
C ARG A 164 7.32 4.18 -38.99
N TRP A 165 7.98 5.27 -38.61
CA TRP A 165 8.06 6.49 -39.44
C TRP A 165 9.36 6.61 -40.28
N LEU A 166 10.40 5.81 -40.02
CA LEU A 166 11.66 5.83 -40.77
C LEU A 166 11.73 4.79 -41.92
N ARG A 167 10.59 4.20 -42.30
CA ARG A 167 10.46 3.35 -43.50
C ARG A 167 9.54 4.03 -44.52
N GLY A 168 10.01 5.16 -45.05
CA GLY A 168 9.43 5.87 -46.19
C GLY A 168 10.53 6.20 -47.15
#